data_AF-A0A922LU88-F1
#
_entry.id   AF-A0A922LU88-F1
#
_cell.length_a   1.000
_cell.length_b   1.000
_cell.length_c   1.000
_cell.angle_alpha   90.00
_cell.angle_beta   90.00
_cell.angle_gamma   90.00
#
_symmetry.space_group_name_H-M   'P 1'
#
loop_
_entity.id
_entity.type
_entity.pdbx_description
1 polymer ?
#
loop_
_entity_poly.entity_id
_entity_poly.type
_entity_poly.pdbx_seq_one_letter_code
_entity_poly.pdbx_strand_id
1 'polypeptide(L)'
;METEGLENELIQSIRPSLNELLRIWDYVGYNKLERSQRLKHFVQKLETVLCEVIKEENSARLMMEQKIELRRREIADMCQQLGLAPFLPERGLTSSELMRVRMLIFSFILYYLVPKFLY
;
A
#
# COMPACT_ATOMS: atom_id res chain seq x y z
N MET A 1 -13.33 -10.78 4.82
CA MET A 1 -12.91 -10.36 6.16
C MET A 1 -12.61 -8.88 6.04
N GLU A 2 -13.56 -8.05 6.46
CA GLU A 2 -13.52 -6.61 6.27
C GLU A 2 -12.40 -6.03 7.15
N THR A 3 -11.67 -5.04 6.64
CA THR A 3 -10.52 -4.40 7.31
C THR A 3 -10.82 -3.95 8.74
N GLU A 4 -12.08 -3.62 9.03
CA GLU A 4 -12.58 -3.28 10.37
C GLU A 4 -12.48 -4.42 11.38
N GLY A 5 -12.59 -5.68 10.93
CA GLY A 5 -12.41 -6.85 11.78
C GLY A 5 -10.96 -7.01 12.23
N LEU A 6 -10.01 -6.78 11.32
CA LEU A 6 -8.58 -6.89 11.59
C LEU A 6 -8.06 -5.75 12.48
N GLU A 7 -8.56 -4.53 12.29
CA GLU A 7 -8.24 -3.41 13.18
C GLU A 7 -8.68 -3.71 14.62
N ASN A 8 -9.91 -4.22 14.79
CA ASN A 8 -10.41 -4.61 16.08
C ASN A 8 -9.61 -5.77 16.68
N GLU A 9 -9.23 -6.79 15.91
CA GLU A 9 -8.37 -7.88 16.36
C GLU A 9 -7.02 -7.36 16.89
N LEU A 10 -6.39 -6.42 16.17
CA LEU A 10 -5.14 -5.81 16.61
C LEU A 10 -5.30 -5.10 17.95
N ILE A 11 -6.32 -4.25 18.10
CA ILE A 11 -6.58 -3.53 19.37
C ILE A 11 -6.88 -4.51 20.51
N GLN A 12 -7.68 -5.54 20.24
CA GLN A 12 -8.02 -6.55 21.23
C GLN A 12 -6.81 -7.41 21.63
N SER A 13 -5.85 -7.64 20.73
CA SER A 13 -4.61 -8.37 21.04
C SER A 13 -3.64 -7.60 21.96
N ILE A 14 -3.67 -6.26 21.92
CA ILE A 14 -2.80 -5.42 22.74
C ILE A 14 -3.24 -5.40 24.20
N ARG A 15 -4.56 -5.44 24.45
CA ARG A 15 -5.14 -5.34 25.79
C ARG A 15 -4.68 -6.41 26.79
N PRO A 16 -4.67 -7.72 26.47
CA PRO A 16 -4.13 -8.74 27.38
C PRO A 16 -2.63 -8.55 27.62
N SER A 17 -1.87 -8.12 26.60
CA SER A 17 -0.43 -7.84 26.73
C SER A 17 -0.15 -6.68 27.70
N LEU A 18 -0.99 -5.64 27.69
CA LEU A 18 -0.91 -4.55 28.67
C LEU A 18 -1.23 -5.02 30.09
N ASN A 19 -2.21 -5.92 30.26
CA ASN A 19 -2.52 -6.47 31.57
C ASN A 19 -1.36 -7.30 32.14
N GLU A 20 -0.65 -8.04 31.30
CA GLU A 20 0.53 -8.79 31.72
C GLU A 20 1.69 -7.86 32.09
N LEU A 21 1.90 -6.76 31.36
CA LEU A 21 2.84 -5.71 31.74
C LEU A 21 2.54 -5.12 33.12
N LEU A 22 1.27 -4.87 33.43
CA LEU A 22 0.86 -4.38 34.74
C LEU A 22 1.19 -5.38 35.86
N ARG A 23 0.92 -6.68 35.64
CA ARG A 23 1.28 -7.74 36.60
C ARG A 23 2.78 -7.83 36.84
N ILE A 24 3.59 -7.70 35.80
CA ILE A 24 5.05 -7.66 35.92
C ILE A 24 5.47 -6.44 36.77
N TRP A 25 4.86 -5.28 36.55
CA TRP A 25 5.18 -4.08 37.32
C TRP A 25 4.72 -4.16 38.78
N ASP A 26 3.61 -4.84 39.06
CA ASP A 26 3.16 -5.15 40.41
C ASP A 26 4.13 -6.10 41.11
N TYR A 27 4.57 -7.16 40.43
CA TYR A 27 5.54 -8.12 40.95
C TYR A 27 6.89 -7.48 41.27
N VAL A 28 7.39 -6.61 40.38
CA VAL A 28 8.66 -5.88 40.57
C VAL A 28 8.52 -4.77 41.62
N GLY A 29 7.30 -4.27 41.87
CA GLY A 29 7.05 -3.21 42.83
C GLY A 29 7.33 -1.78 42.31
N TYR A 30 7.21 -1.56 40.99
CA TYR A 30 7.43 -0.22 40.43
C TYR A 30 6.41 0.80 40.95
N ASN A 31 6.88 2.00 41.25
CA ASN A 31 6.00 3.10 41.66
C ASN A 31 5.29 3.74 40.46
N LYS A 32 4.32 4.63 40.73
CA LYS A 32 3.50 5.26 39.68
C LYS A 32 4.32 6.04 38.65
N LEU A 33 5.38 6.74 39.07
CA LEU A 33 6.24 7.51 38.18
C LEU A 33 7.02 6.61 37.23
N GLU A 34 7.62 5.55 37.77
CA GLU A 34 8.37 4.53 37.02
C GLU A 34 7.50 3.81 35.98
N ARG A 35 6.26 3.45 36.36
CA ARG A 35 5.28 2.86 35.45
C ARG A 35 4.89 3.82 34.34
N SER A 36 4.65 5.08 34.68
CA SER A 36 4.25 6.12 33.72
C SER A 36 5.35 6.38 32.68
N GLN A 37 6.61 6.44 33.11
CA GLN A 37 7.76 6.60 32.21
C GLN A 37 7.93 5.39 31.27
N ARG A 38 7.81 4.17 31.80
CA ARG A 38 7.89 2.94 30.99
C ARG A 38 6.74 2.83 30.00
N LEU A 39 5.52 3.18 30.41
CA LEU A 39 4.36 3.20 29.53
C LEU A 39 4.53 4.23 28.41
N LYS A 40 5.02 5.42 28.73
CA LYS A 40 5.33 6.44 27.71
C LYS A 40 6.34 5.94 26.69
N HIS A 41 7.38 5.24 27.14
CA HIS A 41 8.36 4.65 26.23
C HIS A 41 7.76 3.55 25.34
N PHE A 42 6.84 2.72 25.88
CA PHE A 42 6.11 1.73 25.09
C PHE A 42 5.22 2.38 24.02
N VAL A 43 4.47 3.44 24.38
CA VAL A 43 3.66 4.21 23.42
C VAL A 43 4.53 4.78 22.30
N GLN A 44 5.67 5.39 22.63
CA GLN A 44 6.60 5.92 21.64
C GLN A 44 7.13 4.85 20.68
N LYS A 45 7.37 3.62 21.16
CA LYS A 45 7.77 2.50 20.29
C LYS A 45 6.67 2.14 19.31
N LEU A 46 5.42 2.04 19.77
CA LEU A 46 4.28 1.76 18.89
C LEU A 46 4.10 2.86 17.85
N GLU A 47 4.18 4.13 18.26
CA GLU A 47 4.09 5.28 17.35
C GLU A 47 5.19 5.25 16.28
N THR A 48 6.41 4.87 16.68
CA THR A 48 7.55 4.76 15.75
C THR A 48 7.30 3.69 14.70
N VAL A 49 6.89 2.49 15.13
CA VAL A 49 6.58 1.37 14.21
C VAL A 49 5.45 1.74 13.26
N LEU A 50 4.37 2.35 13.75
CA LEU A 50 3.27 2.81 12.90
C LEU A 50 3.73 3.86 11.88
N CYS A 51 4.57 4.81 12.30
CA CYS A 51 5.16 5.80 11.40
C CYS A 51 6.02 5.15 10.30
N GLU A 52 6.77 4.09 10.62
CA GLU A 52 7.57 3.35 9.65
C GLU A 52 6.68 2.67 8.60
N VAL A 53 5.65 1.95 9.03
CA VAL A 53 4.68 1.32 8.11
C VAL A 53 4.03 2.35 7.19
N ILE A 54 3.62 3.51 7.73
CA ILE A 54 3.04 4.60 6.92
C ILE A 54 4.04 5.13 5.89
N LYS A 55 5.32 5.25 6.24
CA LYS A 55 6.36 5.70 5.31
C LYS A 55 6.60 4.69 4.21
N GLU A 56 6.61 3.41 4.53
CA GLU A 56 6.76 2.32 3.55
C GLU A 56 5.59 2.31 2.55
N GLU A 57 4.35 2.35 3.05
CA GLU A 57 3.15 2.41 2.20
C GLU A 57 3.13 3.66 1.29
N ASN A 58 3.52 4.82 1.83
CA ASN A 58 3.63 6.03 1.01
C ASN A 58 4.73 5.92 -0.05
N SER A 59 5.85 5.28 0.27
CA SER A 59 6.92 5.03 -0.70
C SER A 59 6.46 4.07 -1.80
N ALA A 60 5.73 3.02 -1.44
CA ALA A 60 5.12 2.09 -2.40
C ALA A 60 4.12 2.80 -3.33
N ARG A 61 3.29 3.71 -2.79
CA ARG A 61 2.37 4.55 -3.57
C ARG A 61 3.12 5.41 -4.59
N LEU A 62 4.17 6.13 -4.17
CA LEU A 62 4.98 6.97 -5.06
C LEU A 62 5.65 6.15 -6.17
N MET A 63 6.20 4.98 -5.84
CA MET A 63 6.78 4.06 -6.83
C MET A 63 5.73 3.56 -7.83
N MET A 64 4.50 3.33 -7.38
CA MET A 64 3.39 2.95 -8.26
C MET A 64 3.04 4.09 -9.23
N GLU A 65 2.95 5.33 -8.75
CA GLU A 65 2.69 6.52 -9.58
C GLU A 65 3.77 6.74 -10.64
N GLN A 66 5.04 6.62 -10.25
CA GLN A 66 6.17 6.71 -11.19
C GLN A 66 6.10 5.62 -12.27
N LYS A 67 5.77 4.38 -11.89
CA LYS A 67 5.57 3.29 -12.85
C LYS A 67 4.42 3.59 -13.80
N ILE A 68 3.28 4.08 -13.31
CA ILE A 68 2.13 4.45 -14.16
C ILE A 68 2.55 5.51 -15.18
N GLU A 69 3.26 6.54 -14.74
CA GLU A 69 3.71 7.63 -15.60
C GLU A 69 4.71 7.16 -16.66
N LEU A 70 5.69 6.33 -16.28
CA LEU A 70 6.61 5.72 -17.23
C LEU A 70 5.86 4.89 -18.28
N ARG A 71 4.90 4.07 -17.86
CA ARG A 71 4.10 3.26 -18.77
C ARG A 71 3.23 4.09 -19.71
N ARG A 72 2.68 5.21 -19.23
CA ARG A 72 1.91 6.14 -20.09
C ARG A 72 2.78 6.66 -21.23
N ARG A 73 4.02 7.02 -20.95
CA ARG A 73 4.98 7.47 -21.97
C ARG A 73 5.31 6.37 -22.97
N GLU A 74 5.65 5.18 -22.49
CA GLU A 74 5.93 4.02 -23.36
C GLU A 74 4.76 3.71 -24.30
N ILE A 75 3.52 3.73 -23.80
CA ILE A 75 2.33 3.50 -24.63
C ILE A 75 2.13 4.62 -25.64
N ALA A 76 2.30 5.89 -25.23
CA ALA A 76 2.17 7.03 -26.14
C ALA A 76 3.20 6.94 -27.28
N ASP A 77 4.45 6.60 -26.96
CA ASP A 77 5.52 6.41 -27.94
C ASP A 77 5.20 5.26 -28.91
N MET A 78 4.71 4.12 -28.41
CA MET A 78 4.27 2.99 -29.24
C MET A 78 3.09 3.36 -30.15
N CYS A 79 2.07 4.05 -29.62
CA CYS A 79 0.94 4.52 -30.41
C CYS A 79 1.42 5.45 -31.53
N GLN A 80 2.33 6.38 -31.22
CA GLN A 80 2.89 7.29 -32.20
C GLN A 80 3.67 6.54 -33.31
N GLN A 81 4.50 5.56 -32.94
CA GLN A 81 5.25 4.74 -33.90
C GLN A 81 4.34 3.92 -34.82
N LEU A 82 3.21 3.43 -34.28
CA LEU A 82 2.22 2.64 -35.03
C LEU A 82 1.19 3.51 -35.77
N GLY A 83 1.25 4.84 -35.66
CA GLY A 83 0.25 5.75 -36.22
C GLY A 83 -1.14 5.62 -35.59
N LEU A 84 -1.22 5.06 -34.37
CA LEU A 84 -2.45 4.86 -33.62
C LEU A 84 -2.76 6.07 -32.72
N ALA A 85 -4.03 6.31 -32.47
CA ALA A 85 -4.45 7.31 -31.49
C ALA A 85 -3.91 6.97 -30.09
N PRO A 86 -3.52 7.97 -29.27
CA PRO A 86 -3.05 7.72 -27.91
C PRO A 86 -4.10 7.01 -27.07
N PHE A 87 -3.68 5.97 -26.34
CA PHE A 87 -4.56 5.28 -25.41
C PHE A 87 -4.88 6.15 -24.18
N LEU A 88 -6.16 6.35 -23.91
CA LEU A 88 -6.67 7.08 -22.74
C LEU A 88 -7.53 6.12 -21.90
N PRO A 89 -7.07 5.71 -20.70
CA PRO A 89 -7.88 4.88 -19.82
C PRO A 89 -9.11 5.65 -19.31
N GLU A 90 -10.13 4.91 -18.87
CA GLU A 90 -11.33 5.50 -18.24
C GLU A 90 -10.95 6.39 -17.06
N ARG A 91 -11.67 7.50 -16.91
CA ARG A 91 -11.46 8.44 -15.80
C ARG A 91 -11.94 7.79 -14.50
N GLY A 92 -11.23 8.07 -13.41
CA GLY A 92 -11.61 7.63 -12.06
C GLY A 92 -11.01 6.28 -11.63
N LEU A 93 -10.19 5.64 -12.47
CA LEU A 93 -9.46 4.44 -12.06
C LEU A 93 -8.42 4.75 -10.97
N THR A 94 -8.39 3.90 -9.94
CA THR A 94 -7.35 3.94 -8.90
C THR A 94 -5.99 3.56 -9.47
N SER A 95 -4.90 3.96 -8.81
CA SER A 95 -3.53 3.61 -9.23
C SER A 95 -3.31 2.09 -9.36
N SER A 96 -3.96 1.30 -8.49
CA SER A 96 -3.93 -0.16 -8.55
C SER A 96 -4.66 -0.71 -9.78
N GLU A 97 -5.82 -0.16 -10.10
CA GLU A 97 -6.58 -0.55 -11.30
C GLU A 97 -5.85 -0.15 -12.58
N LEU A 98 -5.28 1.05 -12.64
CA LEU A 98 -4.46 1.52 -13.77
C LEU A 98 -3.29 0.57 -14.06
N MET A 99 -2.66 0.03 -13.02
CA MET A 99 -1.61 -0.99 -13.17
C MET A 99 -2.14 -2.31 -13.75
N ARG A 100 -3.42 -2.66 -13.53
CA ARG A 100 -4.06 -3.86 -14.08
C ARG A 100 -4.57 -3.70 -15.51
N VAL A 101 -5.01 -2.50 -15.92
CA VAL A 101 -5.48 -2.23 -17.31
C VAL A 101 -4.44 -2.63 -18.37
N ARG A 102 -3.17 -2.66 -17.99
CA ARG A 102 -2.03 -3.20 -18.74
C ARG A 102 -2.29 -4.57 -19.40
N MET A 103 -3.06 -5.45 -18.78
CA MET A 103 -3.33 -6.79 -19.31
C MET A 103 -4.24 -6.75 -20.55
N LEU A 104 -5.12 -5.76 -20.63
CA LEU A 104 -6.09 -5.65 -21.73
C LEU A 104 -5.49 -4.97 -22.96
N ILE A 105 -4.64 -3.95 -22.80
CA ILE A 105 -4.08 -3.19 -23.95
C ILE A 105 -3.05 -4.02 -24.72
N PHE A 106 -2.12 -4.69 -24.02
CA PHE A 106 -1.16 -5.59 -24.69
C PHE A 106 -1.89 -6.74 -25.37
N SER A 107 -2.90 -7.34 -24.71
CA SER A 107 -3.74 -8.38 -25.33
C SER A 107 -4.49 -7.83 -26.54
N PHE A 108 -5.04 -6.61 -26.49
CA PHE A 108 -5.80 -6.02 -27.58
C PHE A 108 -4.91 -5.69 -28.79
N ILE A 109 -3.71 -5.12 -28.58
CA ILE A 109 -2.76 -4.83 -29.66
C ILE A 109 -2.21 -6.14 -30.26
N LEU A 110 -1.87 -7.15 -29.44
CA LEU A 110 -1.40 -8.45 -29.94
C LEU A 110 -2.51 -9.25 -30.65
N TYR A 111 -3.74 -9.28 -30.13
CA TYR A 111 -4.83 -10.07 -30.71
C TYR A 111 -5.52 -9.41 -31.90
N TYR A 112 -5.66 -8.07 -31.92
CA TYR A 112 -6.49 -7.40 -32.94
C TYR A 112 -5.70 -6.63 -34.00
N LEU A 113 -4.46 -6.21 -33.73
CA LEU A 113 -3.65 -5.44 -34.67
C LEU A 113 -2.63 -6.32 -35.42
N VAL A 114 -1.96 -7.27 -34.76
CA VAL A 114 -0.95 -8.13 -35.42
C VAL A 114 -1.51 -8.99 -36.57
N PRO A 115 -2.72 -9.57 -36.51
CA PRO A 115 -3.24 -10.36 -37.63
C PRO A 115 -3.63 -9.54 -38.88
N LYS A 116 -3.83 -8.22 -38.74
CA LYS A 116 -4.27 -7.34 -39.83
C LYS A 116 -3.14 -6.76 -40.68
N PHE A 117 -1.89 -6.88 -40.24
CA PHE A 117 -0.70 -6.43 -40.98
C PHE A 117 0.07 -7.58 -41.66
N LEU A 118 -0.48 -8.79 -41.67
CA LEU A 118 0.12 -10.01 -42.25
C LEU A 118 -0.62 -10.55 -43.49
N TYR A 119 -1.56 -9.78 -44.06
CA TYR A 119 -2.23 -10.09 -45.34
C TYR A 119 -2.26 -8.87 -46.25
#